data_AF-A0A1H3Q643-F1
#
_entry.id   AF-A0A1H3Q643-F1
#
_cell.length_a   1.000
_cell.length_b   1.000
_cell.length_c   1.000
_cell.angle_alpha   90.00
_cell.angle_beta   90.00
_cell.angle_gamma   90.00
#
_symmetry.space_group_name_H-M   'P 1'
#
loop_
_entity.id
_entity.type
_entity.pdbx_description
1 polymer ?
#
loop_
_entity_poly.entity_id
_entity_poly.type
_entity_poly.pdbx_seq_one_letter_code
_entity_poly.pdbx_strand_id
1 'polypeptide(L)'
;MGRYPLIAIMKEYEDKENVIYSFGPNTESCMLYPDLYSRWNFKVLKNETNPNEAFVCLDDMPKKHISLLYKCIHKIYVHVRENGGMENMNQIDFPEYLEFIV
;
A
#
# COMPACT_ATOMS: atom_id res chain seq x y z
N MET A 1 -3.45 22.61 -9.48
CA MET A 1 -2.86 21.48 -8.75
C MET A 1 -3.99 20.53 -8.40
N GLY A 2 -4.13 19.42 -9.13
CA GLY A 2 -5.25 18.49 -8.97
C GLY A 2 -5.18 17.81 -7.60
N ARG A 3 -6.28 17.89 -6.84
CA ARG A 3 -6.44 17.08 -5.63
C ARG A 3 -6.37 15.62 -6.05
N TYR A 4 -5.53 14.82 -5.42
CA TYR A 4 -5.68 13.38 -5.55
C TYR A 4 -7.10 13.02 -5.06
N PRO A 5 -7.85 12.20 -5.81
CA PRO A 5 -9.12 11.67 -5.32
C PRO A 5 -8.88 10.82 -4.05
N LEU A 6 -9.97 10.29 -3.49
CA LEU A 6 -9.91 9.24 -2.47
C LEU A 6 -8.95 8.14 -2.93
N ILE A 7 -7.92 7.87 -2.13
CA ILE A 7 -6.94 6.82 -2.39
C ILE A 7 -7.38 5.57 -1.66
N ALA A 8 -7.36 4.45 -2.37
CA ALA A 8 -7.65 3.13 -1.86
C ALA A 8 -6.38 2.26 -1.90
N ILE A 9 -6.14 1.53 -0.81
CA ILE A 9 -5.17 0.44 -0.69
C ILE A 9 -5.99 -0.85 -0.64
N MET A 10 -5.73 -1.78 -1.54
CA MET A 10 -6.48 -3.02 -1.72
C MET A 10 -5.51 -4.19 -1.63
N LYS A 11 -5.79 -5.18 -0.77
CA LYS A 11 -4.99 -6.40 -0.69
C LYS A 11 -5.30 -7.25 -1.92
N GLU A 12 -4.27 -7.51 -2.72
CA GLU A 12 -4.38 -8.32 -3.94
C GLU A 12 -4.04 -9.78 -3.64
N TYR A 13 -3.09 -9.99 -2.73
CA TYR A 13 -2.58 -11.31 -2.41
C TYR A 13 -1.97 -11.35 -1.02
N GLU A 14 -2.13 -12.48 -0.34
CA GLU A 14 -1.49 -12.75 0.93
C GLU A 14 -1.11 -14.23 1.01
N ASP A 15 0.14 -14.47 1.41
CA ASP A 15 0.64 -15.79 1.78
C ASP A 15 1.37 -15.74 3.12
N LYS A 16 2.16 -16.78 3.43
CA LYS A 16 2.92 -16.87 4.67
C LYS A 16 4.13 -15.94 4.72
N GLU A 17 4.66 -15.56 3.57
CA GLU A 17 5.90 -14.77 3.47
C GLU A 17 5.60 -13.29 3.21
N ASN A 18 4.52 -12.99 2.49
CA ASN A 18 4.29 -11.68 1.93
C ASN A 18 2.80 -11.28 1.92
N VAL A 19 2.57 -9.97 1.88
CA VAL A 19 1.28 -9.36 1.51
C VAL A 19 1.52 -8.40 0.36
N ILE A 20 0.70 -8.46 -0.69
CA ILE A 20 0.77 -7.53 -1.83
C ILE A 20 -0.45 -6.63 -1.80
N TYR A 21 -0.20 -5.33 -1.89
CA TYR A 21 -1.20 -4.29 -1.93
C TYR A 21 -1.14 -3.52 -3.24
N SER A 22 -2.30 -3.34 -3.88
CA SER A 22 -2.50 -2.33 -4.91
C SER A 22 -2.95 -1.02 -4.27
N PHE A 23 -2.41 0.11 -4.71
CA PHE A 23 -2.77 1.43 -4.19
C PHE A 23 -2.89 2.49 -5.28
N GLY A 24 -3.76 3.45 -5.04
CA GLY A 24 -4.03 4.57 -5.94
C GLY A 24 -5.49 5.01 -5.84
N PRO A 25 -5.96 5.88 -6.77
CA PRO A 25 -7.38 6.16 -6.92
C PRO A 25 -8.21 4.87 -7.05
N ASN A 26 -9.48 4.91 -6.66
CA ASN A 26 -10.36 3.75 -6.79
C ASN A 26 -10.37 3.20 -8.24
N THR A 27 -10.66 1.90 -8.38
CA THR A 27 -10.57 1.20 -9.67
C THR A 27 -11.49 1.82 -10.71
N GLU A 28 -12.68 2.28 -10.30
CA GLU A 28 -13.63 2.99 -11.15
C GLU A 28 -13.04 4.28 -11.74
N SER A 29 -12.37 5.11 -10.94
CA SER A 29 -11.72 6.34 -11.43
C SER A 29 -10.62 6.01 -12.44
N CYS A 30 -9.88 4.93 -12.22
CA CYS A 30 -8.84 4.49 -13.16
C CYS A 30 -9.44 3.99 -14.48
N MET A 31 -10.61 3.33 -14.44
CA MET A 31 -11.34 2.92 -15.64
C MET A 31 -11.92 4.11 -16.40
N LEU A 32 -12.45 5.11 -15.69
CA LEU A 32 -13.06 6.30 -16.29
C LEU A 32 -12.00 7.28 -16.84
N TYR A 33 -10.82 7.35 -16.21
CA TYR A 33 -9.76 8.30 -16.55
C TYR A 33 -8.37 7.63 -16.57
N PRO A 34 -8.14 6.66 -17.47
CA PRO A 34 -6.89 5.87 -17.50
C PRO A 34 -5.64 6.69 -17.80
N ASP A 35 -5.77 7.82 -18.50
CA ASP A 35 -4.64 8.72 -18.80
C ASP A 35 -4.23 9.58 -17.59
N LEU A 36 -5.11 9.69 -16.59
CA LEU A 36 -4.91 10.54 -15.41
C LEU A 36 -4.55 9.74 -14.16
N TYR A 37 -5.09 8.52 -14.05
CA TYR A 37 -4.98 7.72 -12.85
C TYR A 37 -4.40 6.34 -13.16
N SER A 38 -3.45 5.95 -12.31
CA SER A 38 -2.85 4.64 -12.33
C SER A 38 -2.83 4.11 -10.90
N ARG A 39 -2.79 2.77 -10.79
CA ARG A 39 -2.56 2.07 -9.55
C ARG A 39 -1.20 1.40 -9.62
N TRP A 40 -0.57 1.27 -8.46
CA TRP A 40 0.73 0.62 -8.30
C TRP A 40 0.67 -0.36 -7.15
N ASN A 41 1.69 -1.17 -7.01
CA ASN A 41 1.76 -2.26 -6.07
C ASN A 41 2.99 -2.11 -5.18
N PHE A 42 2.80 -2.40 -3.90
CA PHE A 42 3.90 -2.65 -2.98
C PHE A 42 3.67 -3.95 -2.23
N LYS A 43 4.76 -4.53 -1.76
CA LYS A 43 4.81 -5.78 -1.02
C LYS A 43 5.26 -5.51 0.40
N VAL A 44 4.69 -6.24 1.35
CA VAL A 44 5.12 -6.32 2.75
C VAL A 44 5.75 -7.69 2.97
N LEU A 45 7.01 -7.74 3.41
CA LEU A 45 7.73 -8.96 3.79
C LEU A 45 7.45 -9.26 5.26
N LYS A 46 6.81 -10.40 5.57
CA LYS A 46 6.41 -10.74 6.95
C LYS A 46 7.55 -11.26 7.82
N ASN A 47 8.66 -11.68 7.20
CA ASN A 47 9.85 -12.15 7.89
C ASN A 47 10.83 -11.02 8.25
N GLU A 48 10.60 -9.81 7.74
CA GLU A 48 11.49 -8.68 7.92
C GLU A 48 11.04 -7.79 9.08
N THR A 49 11.94 -7.53 10.02
CA THR A 49 11.64 -6.73 11.21
C THR A 49 12.01 -5.25 11.03
N ASN A 50 12.88 -4.95 10.05
CA ASN A 50 13.24 -3.59 9.69
C ASN A 50 12.19 -2.96 8.76
N PRO A 51 11.48 -1.89 9.18
CA PRO A 51 10.49 -1.23 8.33
C PRO A 51 11.02 -0.71 6.99
N ASN A 52 12.31 -0.39 6.88
CA ASN A 52 12.88 0.10 5.63
C ASN A 52 13.05 -1.01 4.58
N GLU A 53 13.13 -2.26 5.02
CA GLU A 53 13.35 -3.43 4.18
C GLU A 53 12.05 -4.22 3.97
N ALA A 54 11.15 -4.19 4.97
CA ALA A 54 9.89 -4.90 4.93
C ALA A 54 8.92 -4.40 3.85
N PHE A 55 9.01 -3.13 3.43
CA PHE A 55 8.09 -2.54 2.45
C PHE A 55 8.81 -2.28 1.11
N VAL A 56 8.38 -2.98 0.06
CA VAL A 56 9.05 -2.97 -1.25
C VAL A 56 8.08 -2.53 -2.33
N CYS A 57 8.42 -1.47 -3.08
CA CYS A 57 7.67 -1.09 -4.29
C CYS A 57 7.94 -2.12 -5.41
N LEU A 58 6.89 -2.63 -6.06
CA LEU A 58 7.02 -3.62 -7.12
C LEU A 58 7.06 -3.00 -8.52
N ASP A 59 6.47 -1.81 -8.68
CA ASP A 59 6.34 -1.16 -9.98
C ASP A 59 7.36 -0.05 -10.21
N ASP A 60 7.68 0.22 -11.48
CA ASP A 60 8.44 1.40 -11.89
C ASP A 60 7.55 2.65 -11.83
N MET A 61 7.47 3.23 -10.63
CA MET A 61 6.63 4.38 -10.34
C MET A 61 7.33 5.71 -10.72
N PRO A 62 6.64 6.62 -11.44
CA PRO A 62 7.16 7.96 -11.67
C PRO A 62 7.45 8.70 -10.35
N LYS A 63 8.61 9.35 -10.24
CA LYS A 63 9.05 10.08 -9.03
C LYS A 63 8.03 11.07 -8.46
N LYS A 64 7.16 11.63 -9.31
CA LYS A 64 6.07 12.56 -8.89
C LYS A 64 5.04 11.90 -7.96
N HIS A 65 4.96 10.58 -7.93
CA HIS A 65 4.02 9.80 -7.11
C HIS A 65 4.66 9.11 -5.91
N ILE A 66 5.99 9.22 -5.72
CA ILE A 66 6.71 8.57 -4.60
C ILE A 66 6.14 8.96 -3.23
N SER A 67 5.67 10.20 -3.07
CA SER A 67 5.06 10.64 -1.81
C SER A 67 3.76 9.90 -1.50
N LEU A 68 3.02 9.46 -2.52
CA LEU A 68 1.82 8.65 -2.36
C LEU A 68 2.16 7.25 -1.84
N LEU A 69 3.19 6.62 -2.40
CA LEU A 69 3.69 5.32 -1.93
C LEU A 69 3.99 5.37 -0.42
N TYR A 70 4.76 6.37 0.03
CA TYR A 70 5.09 6.48 1.46
C TYR A 70 3.87 6.73 2.35
N LYS A 71 2.86 7.48 1.88
CA LYS A 71 1.59 7.64 2.60
C LYS A 71 0.85 6.30 2.72
N CYS A 72 0.81 5.49 1.67
CA CYS A 72 0.18 4.17 1.68
C CYS A 72 0.94 3.18 2.59
N ILE A 73 2.26 3.13 2.48
CA ILE A 73 3.11 2.34 3.39
C ILE A 73 2.87 2.73 4.83
N HIS A 74 2.81 4.03 5.13
CA HIS A 74 2.58 4.52 6.49
C HIS A 74 1.24 4.03 7.06
N LYS A 75 0.18 3.96 6.25
CA LYS A 75 -1.13 3.41 6.70
C LYS A 75 -1.02 1.95 7.12
N ILE A 76 -0.35 1.11 6.33
CA ILE A 76 -0.13 -0.30 6.67
C ILE A 76 0.83 -0.44 7.86
N TYR A 77 1.88 0.37 7.92
CA TYR A 77 2.83 0.36 9.03
C TYR A 77 2.17 0.71 10.36
N VAL A 78 1.27 1.71 10.39
CA VAL A 78 0.50 2.05 11.61
C VAL A 78 -0.36 0.85 12.03
N HIS A 79 -1.07 0.22 11.10
CA HIS A 79 -1.84 -1.00 11.40
C HIS A 79 -0.95 -2.11 11.99
N VAL A 80 0.21 -2.37 11.37
CA VAL A 80 1.18 -3.34 11.88
C VAL A 80 1.62 -2.99 13.30
N ARG A 81 1.94 -1.71 13.56
CA ARG A 81 2.37 -1.23 14.87
C ARG A 81 1.30 -1.39 15.95
N GLU A 82 0.04 -1.17 15.62
CA GLU A 82 -1.09 -1.30 16.55
C GLU A 82 -1.47 -2.76 16.83
N ASN A 83 -1.15 -3.70 15.93
CA ASN A 83 -1.56 -5.10 16.02
C ASN A 83 -0.44 -6.08 16.38
N GLY A 84 0.69 -5.61 16.94
CA GLY A 84 1.76 -6.48 17.44
C GLY A 84 3.16 -6.08 16.99
N GLY A 85 3.28 -5.10 16.09
CA GLY A 85 4.55 -4.58 15.60
C GLY A 85 5.24 -5.50 14.58
N MET A 86 6.39 -5.04 14.11
CA MET A 86 7.15 -5.72 13.05
C MET A 86 7.60 -7.14 13.45
N GLU A 87 7.85 -7.37 14.75
CA GLU A 87 8.29 -8.68 15.26
C GLU A 87 7.21 -9.77 15.18
N ASN A 88 5.93 -9.38 15.09
CA ASN A 88 4.80 -10.31 15.12
C ASN A 88 4.00 -10.30 13.81
N MET A 89 4.58 -9.85 12.69
CA MET A 89 3.89 -9.71 11.39
C MET A 89 3.13 -10.96 10.93
N ASN A 90 3.64 -12.16 11.21
CA ASN A 90 2.98 -13.42 10.85
C ASN A 90 1.66 -13.68 11.60
N GLN A 91 1.39 -12.95 12.68
CA GLN A 91 0.19 -13.06 13.50
C GLN A 91 -0.79 -11.90 13.26
N ILE A 92 -0.40 -10.91 12.46
CA ILE A 92 -1.21 -9.74 12.16
C ILE A 92 -2.19 -10.08 11.06
N ASP A 93 -3.46 -9.79 11.31
CA ASP A 93 -4.49 -9.80 10.27
C ASP A 93 -4.36 -8.54 9.42
N PHE A 94 -3.91 -8.70 8.17
CA PHE A 94 -3.65 -7.59 7.27
C PHE A 94 -4.95 -7.10 6.62
N PRO A 95 -5.24 -5.79 6.64
CA PRO A 95 -6.51 -5.25 6.17
C PRO A 95 -6.70 -5.54 4.69
N GLU A 96 -7.91 -5.97 4.31
CA GLU A 96 -8.30 -6.18 2.91
C GLU A 96 -8.39 -4.87 2.13
N TYR A 97 -8.85 -3.80 2.80
CA TYR A 97 -9.12 -2.52 2.17
C TYR A 97 -8.89 -1.37 3.16
N LEU A 98 -8.23 -0.30 2.70
CA LEU A 98 -8.12 0.97 3.41
C LEU A 98 -8.32 2.13 2.44
N GLU A 99 -8.94 3.22 2.90
CA GLU A 99 -9.08 4.43 2.12
C GLU A 99 -8.75 5.70 2.90
N PHE A 100 -8.25 6.71 2.20
CA PHE A 100 -7.92 8.00 2.80
C PHE A 100 -7.82 9.11 1.77
N ILE A 101 -7.89 10.35 2.27
CA ILE A 101 -7.69 11.57 1.50
C ILE A 101 -6.23 12.03 1.69
N VAL A 102 -5.59 12.46 0.59
CA VAL A 102 -4.15 12.80 0.52
C VAL A 102 -3.88 14.28 0.73
#